data_AF-A0A9X8EB33-F1
#
_entry.id   AF-A0A9X8EB33-F1
#
_cell.length_a   1.000
_cell.length_b   1.000
_cell.length_c   1.000
_cell.angle_alpha   90.00
_cell.angle_beta   90.00
_cell.angle_gamma   90.00
#
_symmetry.space_group_name_H-M   'P 1'
#
loop_
_entity.id
_entity.type
_entity.pdbx_description
1 polymer ?
#
loop_
_entity_poly.entity_id
_entity_poly.type
_entity_poly.pdbx_seq_one_letter_code
_entity_poly.pdbx_strand_id
1 'polypeptide(L)'
;EWAPYPAARLALANTLEVSNLVEIVKAKMHTSASSIVSLTHFLTEGVLTEQYVLENIDALLDCIRTANVTIRWTILHSRMQETIPMMNHSGDQRRVFDKGTDPDRLVTLLLQTSQLEWKLKHEFERLLAAKEDRWQHCINETCDRLSELSEYFTGEKPLTRVERNEDLIKWFADTSAKVASLDYVNHVKAGRRIKRLIEALGHVEQFDQIDTSLQVKAFLSESRAYLTEMVRTVRVRPEVMGIIEAVSDLSYAWEIINDFMSILHTRVKRDPSCVILLRALFLKLASILDVPLTRIYQCKSSDVISVAEYYSGEIVDYV
;
A
#
# COMPACT_ATOMS: atom_id res chain seq x y z
N GLU A 1 36.29 -0.02 -12.10
CA GLU A 1 36.08 -1.44 -12.45
C GLU A 1 35.84 -1.66 -13.95
N TRP A 2 34.90 -0.96 -14.59
CA TRP A 2 34.55 -1.20 -16.00
C TRP A 2 35.45 -0.51 -17.04
N ALA A 3 36.36 0.38 -16.62
CA ALA A 3 37.25 1.14 -17.51
C ALA A 3 38.06 0.29 -18.51
N PRO A 4 38.55 -0.93 -18.15
CA PRO A 4 39.28 -1.79 -19.10
C PRO A 4 38.42 -2.42 -20.20
N TYR A 5 37.09 -2.39 -20.10
CA TYR A 5 36.18 -3.09 -21.01
C TYR A 5 35.46 -2.12 -21.95
N PRO A 6 35.83 -2.05 -23.25
CA PRO A 6 35.31 -1.03 -24.17
C PRO A 6 33.78 -1.05 -24.32
N ALA A 7 33.17 -2.24 -24.38
CA ALA A 7 31.72 -2.38 -24.50
C ALA A 7 30.98 -1.86 -23.26
N ALA A 8 31.48 -2.18 -22.06
CA ALA A 8 30.91 -1.68 -20.81
C ALA A 8 31.07 -0.16 -20.69
N ARG A 9 32.25 0.37 -21.06
CA ARG A 9 32.49 1.81 -21.09
C ARG A 9 31.54 2.53 -22.05
N LEU A 10 31.31 1.98 -23.24
CA LEU A 10 30.38 2.55 -24.21
C LEU A 10 28.93 2.52 -23.70
N ALA A 11 28.52 1.42 -23.07
CA ALA A 11 27.18 1.29 -22.49
C ALA A 11 26.93 2.31 -21.36
N LEU A 12 27.95 2.57 -20.53
CA LEU A 12 27.87 3.53 -19.42
C LEU A 12 28.04 4.99 -19.86
N ALA A 13 28.67 5.25 -21.01
CA ALA A 13 29.03 6.60 -21.44
C ALA A 13 27.82 7.55 -21.47
N ASN A 14 26.67 7.07 -21.95
CA ASN A 14 25.45 7.87 -22.03
C ASN A 14 24.92 8.21 -20.62
N THR A 15 24.86 7.22 -19.71
CA THR A 15 24.37 7.43 -18.34
C THR A 15 25.29 8.33 -17.51
N LEU A 16 26.59 8.28 -17.77
CA LEU A 16 27.60 9.04 -17.05
C LEU A 16 27.88 10.42 -17.68
N GLU A 17 27.26 10.75 -18.81
CA GLU A 17 27.42 12.07 -19.40
C GLU A 17 26.82 13.14 -18.48
N VAL A 18 27.56 14.23 -18.26
CA VAL A 18 27.17 15.31 -17.33
C VAL A 18 25.81 15.91 -17.71
N SER A 19 25.55 16.07 -19.00
CA SER A 19 24.27 16.56 -19.55
C SER A 19 23.09 15.66 -19.13
N ASN A 20 23.24 14.36 -19.26
CA ASN A 20 22.22 13.38 -18.87
C ASN A 20 22.05 13.30 -17.35
N LEU A 21 23.14 13.41 -16.59
CA LEU A 21 23.08 13.46 -15.12
C LEU A 21 22.32 14.69 -14.63
N VAL A 22 22.44 15.85 -15.28
CA VAL A 22 21.65 17.03 -14.95
C VAL A 22 20.16 16.74 -15.09
N GLU A 23 19.73 16.09 -16.17
CA GLU A 23 18.32 15.71 -16.36
C GLU A 23 17.85 14.66 -15.35
N ILE A 24 18.67 13.66 -15.04
CA ILE A 24 18.35 12.64 -14.02
C ILE A 24 18.19 13.28 -12.65
N VAL A 25 19.15 14.13 -12.24
CA VAL A 25 19.11 14.83 -10.95
C VAL A 25 17.88 15.73 -10.87
N LYS A 26 17.60 16.51 -11.92
CA LYS A 26 16.42 17.37 -12.00
C LYS A 26 15.12 16.57 -11.89
N ALA A 27 15.03 15.42 -12.55
CA ALA A 27 13.89 14.51 -12.42
C ALA A 27 13.74 14.00 -10.98
N LYS A 28 14.83 13.57 -10.33
CA LYS A 28 14.82 13.10 -8.93
C LYS A 28 14.45 14.20 -7.94
N MET A 29 14.90 15.43 -8.17
CA MET A 29 14.49 16.61 -7.39
C MET A 29 12.99 16.85 -7.48
N HIS A 30 12.45 16.83 -8.70
CA HIS A 30 11.02 17.01 -8.93
C HIS A 30 10.21 15.90 -8.26
N THR A 31 10.61 14.64 -8.47
CA THR A 31 9.97 13.47 -7.85
C THR A 31 10.03 13.51 -6.32
N SER A 32 11.15 13.94 -5.74
CA SER A 32 11.27 14.11 -4.29
C SER A 32 10.29 15.15 -3.77
N ALA A 33 10.19 16.31 -4.42
CA ALA A 33 9.27 17.37 -4.03
C ALA A 33 7.79 16.94 -4.18
N SER A 34 7.42 16.34 -5.32
CA SER A 34 6.05 15.86 -5.54
C SER A 34 5.68 14.74 -4.59
N SER A 35 6.61 13.83 -4.28
CA SER A 35 6.38 12.76 -3.30
C SER A 35 6.11 13.32 -1.91
N ILE A 36 6.87 14.34 -1.46
CA ILE A 36 6.62 15.01 -0.17
C ILE A 36 5.21 15.62 -0.12
N VAL A 37 4.74 16.23 -1.21
CA VAL A 37 3.37 16.77 -1.28
C VAL A 37 2.33 15.66 -1.14
N SER A 38 2.46 14.57 -1.89
CA SER A 38 1.55 13.42 -1.80
C SER A 38 1.59 12.76 -0.43
N LEU A 39 2.78 12.56 0.14
CA LEU A 39 2.96 12.00 1.48
C LEU A 39 2.32 12.89 2.54
N THR A 40 2.49 14.21 2.45
CA THR A 40 1.86 15.16 3.38
C THR A 40 0.33 15.08 3.30
N HIS A 41 -0.23 14.98 2.10
CA HIS A 41 -1.66 14.77 1.92
C HIS A 41 -2.13 13.46 2.57
N PHE A 42 -1.50 12.33 2.25
CA PHE A 42 -1.90 11.04 2.82
C PHE A 42 -1.71 10.97 4.34
N LEU A 43 -0.68 11.62 4.87
CA LEU A 43 -0.39 11.64 6.31
C LEU A 43 -1.27 12.61 7.09
N THR A 44 -2.04 13.46 6.41
CA THR A 44 -3.01 14.36 7.06
C THR A 44 -4.03 13.53 7.84
N GLU A 45 -4.32 13.96 9.06
CA GLU A 45 -5.25 13.28 9.94
C GLU A 45 -6.64 13.14 9.27
N GLY A 46 -7.23 11.96 9.39
CA GLY A 46 -8.53 11.65 8.78
C GLY A 46 -8.49 11.28 7.28
N VAL A 47 -7.34 11.36 6.59
CA VAL A 47 -7.24 10.94 5.18
C VAL A 47 -7.12 9.42 5.04
N LEU A 48 -6.14 8.81 5.70
CA LEU A 48 -5.90 7.35 5.70
C LEU A 48 -6.92 6.59 6.56
N THR A 49 -8.20 6.73 6.25
CA THR A 49 -9.23 5.83 6.76
C THR A 49 -9.13 4.48 6.05
N GLU A 50 -9.68 3.45 6.68
CA GLU A 50 -9.74 2.11 6.11
C GLU A 50 -10.42 2.11 4.72
N GLN A 51 -11.55 2.82 4.58
CA GLN A 51 -12.25 2.96 3.30
C GLN A 51 -11.35 3.64 2.25
N TYR A 52 -10.65 4.69 2.63
CA TYR A 52 -9.74 5.39 1.71
C TYR A 52 -8.62 4.47 1.21
N VAL A 53 -8.03 3.65 2.09
CA VAL A 53 -6.99 2.67 1.74
C VAL A 53 -7.52 1.65 0.71
N LEU A 54 -8.73 1.13 0.92
CA LEU A 54 -9.36 0.15 0.02
C LEU A 54 -9.67 0.74 -1.36
N GLU A 55 -9.98 2.04 -1.43
CA GLU A 55 -10.35 2.74 -2.66
C GLU A 55 -9.13 3.29 -3.43
N ASN A 56 -8.03 3.62 -2.72
CA ASN A 56 -6.86 4.31 -3.29
C ASN A 56 -5.55 3.50 -3.20
N ILE A 57 -5.65 2.18 -3.05
CA ILE A 57 -4.51 1.27 -2.90
C ILE A 57 -3.41 1.48 -3.95
N ASP A 58 -3.76 1.62 -5.22
CA ASP A 58 -2.78 1.75 -6.30
C ASP A 58 -2.01 3.07 -6.18
N ALA A 59 -2.70 4.16 -5.87
CA ALA A 59 -2.08 5.47 -5.66
C ALA A 59 -1.15 5.48 -4.43
N LEU A 60 -1.53 4.80 -3.35
CA LEU A 60 -0.71 4.65 -2.15
C LEU A 60 0.56 3.83 -2.45
N LEU A 61 0.42 2.71 -3.16
CA LEU A 61 1.54 1.86 -3.57
C LEU A 61 2.49 2.59 -4.52
N ASP A 62 1.96 3.35 -5.48
CA ASP A 62 2.75 4.16 -6.40
C ASP A 62 3.52 5.27 -5.67
N CYS A 63 2.90 5.89 -4.66
CA CYS A 63 3.55 6.91 -3.83
C CYS A 63 4.74 6.33 -3.06
N ILE A 64 4.54 5.25 -2.29
CA ILE A 64 5.65 4.63 -1.54
C ILE A 64 6.74 4.11 -2.47
N ARG A 65 6.37 3.55 -3.65
CA ARG A 65 7.36 3.07 -4.62
C ARG A 65 8.21 4.19 -5.17
N THR A 66 7.55 5.26 -5.61
CA THR A 66 8.23 6.43 -6.18
C THR A 66 9.14 7.10 -5.15
N ALA A 67 8.68 7.21 -3.90
CA ALA A 67 9.47 7.75 -2.81
C ALA A 67 10.69 6.89 -2.49
N ASN A 68 10.53 5.58 -2.27
CA ASN A 68 11.66 4.67 -1.97
C ASN A 68 12.67 4.58 -3.10
N VAL A 69 12.23 4.54 -4.37
CA VAL A 69 13.16 4.56 -5.52
C VAL A 69 13.96 5.87 -5.56
N THR A 70 13.36 6.98 -5.16
CA THR A 70 14.05 8.28 -5.08
C THR A 70 15.01 8.32 -3.90
N ILE A 71 14.60 7.85 -2.72
CA ILE A 71 15.45 7.71 -1.52
C ILE A 71 16.66 6.83 -1.84
N ARG A 72 16.45 5.64 -2.42
CA ARG A 72 17.52 4.70 -2.79
C ARG A 72 18.52 5.32 -3.73
N TRP A 73 18.04 6.00 -4.76
CA TRP A 73 18.90 6.68 -5.70
C TRP A 73 19.74 7.75 -4.98
N THR A 74 19.12 8.62 -4.19
CA THR A 74 19.83 9.71 -3.50
C THR A 74 20.83 9.21 -2.46
N ILE A 75 20.45 8.23 -1.62
CA ILE A 75 21.33 7.66 -0.58
C ILE A 75 22.54 6.97 -1.21
N LEU A 76 22.36 6.16 -2.25
CA LEU A 76 23.48 5.45 -2.85
C LEU A 76 24.48 6.39 -3.53
N HIS A 77 23.98 7.47 -4.15
CA HIS A 77 24.84 8.43 -4.83
C HIS A 77 25.47 9.47 -3.89
N SER A 78 25.01 9.60 -2.64
CA SER A 78 25.63 10.52 -1.67
C SER A 78 27.07 10.12 -1.30
N ARG A 79 27.41 8.83 -1.41
CA ARG A 79 28.76 8.29 -1.21
C ARG A 79 29.60 8.24 -2.48
N MET A 80 29.15 8.82 -3.58
CA MET A 80 29.96 8.93 -4.79
C MET A 80 31.25 9.72 -4.50
N GLN A 81 32.41 9.14 -4.82
CA GLN A 81 33.70 9.80 -4.61
C GLN A 81 33.80 11.06 -5.49
N GLU A 82 34.41 12.12 -4.96
CA GLU A 82 34.60 13.37 -5.70
C GLU A 82 35.49 13.19 -6.93
N THR A 83 36.53 12.35 -6.81
CA THR A 83 37.38 11.95 -7.93
C THR A 83 37.37 10.44 -8.04
N ILE A 84 36.87 9.92 -9.16
CA ILE A 84 36.85 8.50 -9.46
C ILE A 84 37.98 8.20 -10.45
N PRO A 85 38.97 7.35 -10.09
CA PRO A 85 40.07 7.00 -10.97
C PRO A 85 39.56 6.47 -12.32
N MET A 86 40.18 6.94 -13.40
CA MET A 86 39.85 6.54 -14.79
C MET A 86 38.44 6.93 -15.27
N MET A 87 37.74 7.80 -14.54
CA MET A 87 36.44 8.37 -14.92
C MET A 87 36.58 9.87 -15.16
N ASN A 88 36.47 10.27 -16.42
CA ASN A 88 36.49 11.67 -16.81
C ASN A 88 35.30 12.40 -16.17
N HIS A 89 35.53 13.65 -15.76
CA HIS A 89 34.48 14.54 -15.22
C HIS A 89 33.83 14.11 -13.90
N SER A 90 34.43 13.17 -13.14
CA SER A 90 33.88 12.74 -11.83
C SER A 90 33.58 13.88 -10.86
N GLY A 91 34.46 14.90 -10.80
CA GLY A 91 34.20 16.10 -10.01
C GLY A 91 33.01 16.94 -10.51
N ASP A 92 32.80 17.05 -11.83
CA ASP A 92 31.62 17.72 -12.40
C ASP A 92 30.33 16.97 -12.06
N GLN A 93 30.36 15.65 -12.19
CA GLN A 93 29.23 14.77 -11.87
C GLN A 93 28.85 14.89 -10.39
N ARG A 94 29.86 14.91 -9.50
CA ARG A 94 29.68 15.14 -8.07
C ARG A 94 29.04 16.51 -7.78
N ARG A 95 29.55 17.56 -8.42
CA ARG A 95 28.96 18.92 -8.30
C ARG A 95 27.51 18.98 -8.76
N VAL A 96 27.14 18.27 -9.83
CA VAL A 96 25.75 18.21 -10.31
C VAL A 96 24.86 17.55 -9.27
N PHE A 97 25.30 16.43 -8.69
CA PHE A 97 24.59 15.77 -7.59
C PHE A 97 24.43 16.70 -6.38
N ASP A 98 25.53 17.25 -5.84
CA ASP A 98 25.50 18.08 -4.63
C ASP A 98 24.62 19.33 -4.79
N LYS A 99 24.60 19.94 -5.98
CA LYS A 99 23.73 21.10 -6.26
C LYS A 99 22.25 20.73 -6.36
N GLY A 100 21.95 19.51 -6.78
CA GLY A 100 20.58 19.06 -6.98
C GLY A 100 19.98 18.35 -5.77
N THR A 101 20.79 17.80 -4.88
CA THR A 101 20.28 17.06 -3.72
C THR A 101 20.37 17.87 -2.44
N ASP A 102 19.31 17.82 -1.65
CA ASP A 102 19.22 18.47 -0.34
C ASP A 102 19.10 17.39 0.74
N PRO A 103 20.11 17.21 1.62
CA PRO A 103 20.08 16.25 2.71
C PRO A 103 18.88 16.43 3.64
N ASP A 104 18.46 17.67 3.92
CA ASP A 104 17.29 17.94 4.76
C ASP A 104 16.02 17.43 4.07
N ARG A 105 15.87 17.69 2.77
CA ARG A 105 14.73 17.17 2.01
C ARG A 105 14.72 15.65 1.95
N LEU A 106 15.88 15.02 1.80
CA LEU A 106 16.00 13.56 1.82
C LEU A 106 15.52 13.00 3.17
N VAL A 107 15.94 13.60 4.29
CA VAL A 107 15.47 13.21 5.62
C VAL A 107 13.96 13.40 5.77
N THR A 108 13.39 14.49 5.26
CA THR A 108 11.92 14.68 5.24
C THR A 108 11.22 13.57 4.47
N LEU A 109 11.70 13.27 3.25
CA LEU A 109 11.15 12.23 2.40
C LEU A 109 11.24 10.86 3.08
N LEU A 110 12.37 10.54 3.71
CA LEU A 110 12.58 9.29 4.44
C LEU A 110 11.63 9.16 5.64
N LEU A 111 11.49 10.20 6.46
CA LEU A 111 10.59 10.22 7.62
C LEU A 111 9.13 10.03 7.22
N GLN A 112 8.66 10.81 6.24
CA GLN A 112 7.27 10.74 5.79
C GLN A 112 6.96 9.42 5.07
N THR A 113 7.90 8.90 4.26
CA THR A 113 7.74 7.61 3.60
C THR A 113 7.64 6.49 4.63
N SER A 114 8.54 6.47 5.62
CA SER A 114 8.52 5.47 6.69
C SER A 114 7.19 5.50 7.47
N GLN A 115 6.66 6.69 7.75
CA GLN A 115 5.38 6.85 8.43
C GLN A 115 4.21 6.31 7.59
N LEU A 116 4.17 6.62 6.29
CA LEU A 116 3.10 6.12 5.42
C LEU A 116 3.15 4.61 5.29
N GLU A 117 4.34 4.05 5.10
CA GLU A 117 4.56 2.60 5.05
C GLU A 117 4.09 1.91 6.31
N TRP A 118 4.48 2.42 7.48
CA TRP A 118 4.06 1.85 8.76
C TRP A 118 2.54 1.86 8.93
N LYS A 119 1.90 3.01 8.66
CA LYS A 119 0.43 3.12 8.71
C LYS A 119 -0.24 2.16 7.73
N LEU A 120 0.25 2.10 6.49
CA LEU A 120 -0.33 1.28 5.44
C LEU A 120 -0.19 -0.22 5.77
N LYS A 121 0.98 -0.66 6.25
CA LYS A 121 1.19 -2.04 6.72
C LYS A 121 0.20 -2.39 7.83
N HIS A 122 0.09 -1.55 8.86
CA HIS A 122 -0.80 -1.82 9.98
C HIS A 122 -2.27 -1.91 9.58
N GLU A 123 -2.74 -1.00 8.71
CA GLU A 123 -4.11 -1.08 8.19
C GLU A 123 -4.32 -2.32 7.32
N PHE A 124 -3.33 -2.70 6.50
CA PHE A 124 -3.42 -3.93 5.70
C PHE A 124 -3.41 -5.21 6.55
N GLU A 125 -2.64 -5.26 7.63
CA GLU A 125 -2.65 -6.38 8.60
C GLU A 125 -4.05 -6.53 9.21
N ARG A 126 -4.64 -5.41 9.66
CA ARG A 126 -6.01 -5.39 10.21
C ARG A 126 -7.05 -5.85 9.18
N LEU A 127 -6.95 -5.34 7.95
CA LEU A 127 -7.84 -5.71 6.85
C LEU A 127 -7.72 -7.19 6.49
N LEU A 128 -6.51 -7.75 6.48
CA LEU A 128 -6.27 -9.17 6.21
C LEU A 128 -6.83 -10.04 7.34
N ALA A 129 -6.61 -9.65 8.60
CA ALA A 129 -7.11 -10.38 9.76
C ALA A 129 -8.65 -10.42 9.80
N ALA A 130 -9.32 -9.32 9.48
CA ALA A 130 -10.77 -9.21 9.48
C ALA A 130 -11.44 -9.70 8.18
N LYS A 131 -10.67 -10.16 7.19
CA LYS A 131 -11.16 -10.41 5.82
C LYS A 131 -12.25 -11.49 5.77
N GLU A 132 -12.03 -12.61 6.44
CA GLU A 132 -12.98 -13.73 6.45
C GLU A 132 -14.26 -13.36 7.17
N ASP A 133 -14.15 -12.77 8.36
CA ASP A 133 -15.31 -12.36 9.16
C ASP A 133 -16.20 -11.36 8.41
N ARG A 134 -15.59 -10.36 7.75
CA ARG A 134 -16.33 -9.38 6.93
C ARG A 134 -17.00 -10.01 5.74
N TRP A 135 -16.32 -10.95 5.08
CA TRP A 135 -16.87 -11.68 3.96
C TRP A 135 -18.11 -12.47 4.37
N GLN A 136 -18.02 -13.23 5.46
CA GLN A 136 -19.14 -14.02 5.98
C GLN A 136 -20.29 -13.13 6.46
N HIS A 137 -19.98 -12.04 7.17
CA HIS A 137 -20.98 -11.06 7.60
C HIS A 137 -21.77 -10.50 6.41
N CYS A 138 -21.08 -10.04 5.36
CA CYS A 138 -21.75 -9.51 4.17
C CYS A 138 -22.58 -10.57 3.43
N ILE A 139 -22.11 -11.82 3.35
CA ILE A 139 -22.90 -12.92 2.77
C ILE A 139 -24.18 -13.13 3.58
N ASN A 140 -24.08 -13.28 4.89
CA ASN A 140 -25.21 -13.56 5.76
C ASN A 140 -26.24 -12.43 5.70
N GLU A 141 -25.83 -11.18 5.91
CA GLU A 141 -26.74 -10.03 5.88
C GLU A 141 -27.45 -9.86 4.53
N THR A 142 -26.77 -10.18 3.42
CA THR A 142 -27.36 -10.14 2.08
C THR A 142 -28.31 -11.31 1.87
N CYS A 143 -27.93 -12.53 2.23
CA CYS A 143 -28.76 -13.72 2.09
C CYS A 143 -30.03 -13.62 2.94
N ASP A 144 -29.92 -13.15 4.18
CA ASP A 144 -31.05 -12.99 5.09
C ASP A 144 -32.05 -11.99 4.53
N ARG A 145 -31.59 -10.80 4.08
CA ARG A 145 -32.45 -9.80 3.45
C ARG A 145 -33.14 -10.31 2.19
N LEU A 146 -32.43 -11.01 1.32
CA LEU A 146 -33.02 -11.57 0.10
C LEU A 146 -34.02 -12.69 0.41
N SER A 147 -33.76 -13.50 1.44
CA SER A 147 -34.68 -14.55 1.88
C SER A 147 -35.94 -13.93 2.51
N GLU A 148 -35.79 -12.88 3.32
CA GLU A 148 -36.91 -12.11 3.87
C GLU A 148 -37.76 -11.46 2.79
N LEU A 149 -37.14 -10.92 1.72
CA LEU A 149 -37.85 -10.39 0.57
C LEU A 149 -38.60 -11.49 -0.19
N SER A 150 -37.99 -12.67 -0.37
CA SER A 150 -38.66 -13.82 -0.96
C SER A 150 -39.91 -14.20 -0.17
N GLU A 151 -39.81 -14.29 1.16
CA GLU A 151 -40.95 -14.54 2.05
C GLU A 151 -41.98 -13.42 2.03
N TYR A 152 -41.55 -12.16 1.95
CA TYR A 152 -42.45 -10.99 1.92
C TYR A 152 -43.43 -11.07 0.74
N PHE A 153 -42.97 -11.49 -0.43
CA PHE A 153 -43.80 -11.64 -1.63
C PHE A 153 -44.66 -12.91 -1.66
N THR A 154 -44.61 -13.79 -0.65
CA THR A 154 -45.57 -14.91 -0.50
C THR A 154 -46.98 -14.42 -0.14
N GLY A 155 -47.08 -13.23 0.47
CA GLY A 155 -48.33 -12.66 0.99
C GLY A 155 -48.83 -13.29 2.29
N GLU A 156 -48.06 -14.20 2.90
CA GLU A 156 -48.48 -14.97 4.08
C GLU A 156 -48.18 -14.26 5.41
N LYS A 157 -47.40 -13.16 5.40
CA LYS A 157 -47.05 -12.41 6.61
C LYS A 157 -48.25 -11.58 7.13
N PRO A 158 -48.73 -11.81 8.37
CA PRO A 158 -50.04 -11.35 8.85
C PRO A 158 -50.21 -9.82 9.01
N LEU A 159 -49.14 -9.03 8.88
CA LEU A 159 -49.16 -7.58 9.09
C LEU A 159 -48.90 -6.75 7.82
N THR A 160 -48.58 -7.39 6.69
CA THR A 160 -48.21 -6.71 5.44
C THR A 160 -49.12 -7.17 4.31
N ARG A 161 -50.00 -6.28 3.83
CA ARG A 161 -50.87 -6.55 2.67
C ARG A 161 -50.06 -6.40 1.38
N VAL A 162 -49.45 -7.49 0.95
CA VAL A 162 -48.62 -7.55 -0.26
C VAL A 162 -49.29 -8.49 -1.25
N GLU A 163 -49.35 -8.09 -2.53
CA GLU A 163 -49.80 -8.98 -3.58
C GLU A 163 -48.76 -10.09 -3.78
N ARG A 164 -49.23 -11.34 -3.75
CA ARG A 164 -48.37 -12.50 -3.97
C ARG A 164 -47.77 -12.44 -5.37
N ASN A 165 -46.45 -12.61 -5.48
CA ASN A 165 -45.74 -12.61 -6.76
C ASN A 165 -44.73 -13.76 -6.82
N GLU A 166 -45.09 -14.85 -7.51
CA GLU A 166 -44.25 -16.05 -7.68
C GLU A 166 -42.90 -15.78 -8.35
N ASP A 167 -42.87 -14.86 -9.33
CA ASP A 167 -41.64 -14.53 -10.04
C ASP A 167 -40.64 -13.84 -9.11
N LEU A 168 -41.10 -12.92 -8.27
CA LEU A 168 -40.25 -12.23 -7.28
C LEU A 168 -39.82 -13.17 -6.16
N ILE A 169 -40.72 -14.03 -5.65
CA ILE A 169 -40.37 -15.06 -4.65
C ILE A 169 -39.19 -15.88 -5.14
N LYS A 170 -39.31 -16.44 -6.35
CA LYS A 170 -38.29 -17.29 -6.96
C LYS A 170 -37.01 -16.51 -7.27
N TRP A 171 -37.14 -15.30 -7.80
CA TRP A 171 -35.98 -14.47 -8.14
C TRP A 171 -35.14 -14.12 -6.92
N PHE A 172 -35.77 -13.73 -5.80
CA PHE A 172 -35.06 -13.42 -4.56
C PHE A 172 -34.42 -14.67 -3.94
N ALA A 173 -35.12 -15.81 -3.93
CA ALA A 173 -34.56 -17.08 -3.45
C ALA A 173 -33.35 -17.53 -4.29
N ASP A 174 -33.46 -17.49 -5.63
CA ASP A 174 -32.38 -17.84 -6.55
C ASP A 174 -31.19 -16.87 -6.39
N THR A 175 -31.45 -15.59 -6.13
CA THR A 175 -30.40 -14.58 -5.92
C THR A 175 -29.70 -14.78 -4.58
N SER A 176 -30.44 -15.11 -3.52
CA SER A 176 -29.89 -15.50 -2.21
C SER A 176 -28.95 -16.71 -2.36
N ALA A 177 -29.39 -17.76 -3.06
CA ALA A 177 -28.54 -18.93 -3.32
C ALA A 177 -27.28 -18.59 -4.14
N LYS A 178 -27.38 -17.66 -5.11
CA LYS A 178 -26.21 -17.17 -5.86
C LYS A 178 -25.23 -16.43 -4.95
N VAL A 179 -25.71 -15.62 -4.01
CA VAL A 179 -24.89 -14.91 -3.02
C VAL A 179 -24.20 -15.90 -2.08
N ALA A 180 -24.93 -16.89 -1.54
CA ALA A 180 -24.38 -17.92 -0.68
C ALA A 180 -23.27 -18.75 -1.36
N SER A 181 -23.34 -18.89 -2.69
CA SER A 181 -22.32 -19.61 -3.50
C SER A 181 -21.11 -18.75 -3.90
N LEU A 182 -20.99 -17.52 -3.39
CA LEU A 182 -19.84 -16.67 -3.67
C LEU A 182 -18.62 -17.19 -2.91
N ASP A 183 -17.49 -17.24 -3.61
CA ASP A 183 -16.16 -17.44 -3.05
C ASP A 183 -15.22 -16.34 -3.58
N TYR A 184 -14.06 -16.20 -2.95
CA TYR A 184 -13.01 -15.30 -3.39
C TYR A 184 -11.72 -16.02 -3.83
N VAL A 185 -11.78 -17.33 -4.11
CA VAL A 185 -10.61 -18.12 -4.58
C VAL A 185 -10.04 -17.50 -5.85
N ASN A 186 -10.93 -17.09 -6.77
CA ASN A 186 -10.55 -16.26 -7.91
C ASN A 186 -11.12 -14.84 -7.75
N HIS A 187 -10.33 -13.94 -7.15
CA HIS A 187 -10.71 -12.56 -6.88
C HIS A 187 -11.28 -11.79 -8.09
N VAL A 188 -10.75 -12.02 -9.31
CA VAL A 188 -11.24 -11.35 -10.54
C VAL A 188 -12.63 -11.86 -10.95
N LYS A 189 -12.86 -13.18 -10.83
CA LYS A 189 -14.18 -13.76 -11.11
C LYS A 189 -15.18 -13.38 -10.02
N ALA A 190 -14.77 -13.45 -8.75
CA ALA A 190 -15.57 -13.05 -7.59
C ALA A 190 -16.05 -11.60 -7.73
N GLY A 191 -15.13 -10.65 -7.94
CA GLY A 191 -15.47 -9.24 -8.11
C GLY A 191 -16.43 -8.98 -9.28
N ARG A 192 -16.29 -9.70 -10.40
CA ARG A 192 -17.23 -9.60 -11.53
C ARG A 192 -18.60 -10.20 -11.22
N ARG A 193 -18.67 -11.34 -10.53
CA ARG A 193 -19.94 -11.96 -10.11
C ARG A 193 -20.71 -11.05 -9.17
N ILE A 194 -20.03 -10.47 -8.18
CA ILE A 194 -20.62 -9.55 -7.20
C ILE A 194 -21.17 -8.30 -7.91
N LYS A 195 -20.41 -7.69 -8.83
CA LYS A 195 -20.88 -6.53 -9.60
C LYS A 195 -22.16 -6.81 -10.39
N ARG A 196 -22.27 -7.98 -11.02
CA ARG A 196 -23.51 -8.37 -11.73
C ARG A 196 -24.71 -8.52 -10.77
N LEU A 197 -24.48 -9.00 -9.55
CA LEU A 197 -25.54 -9.09 -8.54
C LEU A 197 -25.99 -7.70 -8.09
N ILE A 198 -25.05 -6.77 -7.89
CA ILE A 198 -25.35 -5.36 -7.59
C ILE A 198 -26.20 -4.73 -8.71
N GLU A 199 -25.80 -4.91 -9.97
CA GLU A 199 -26.55 -4.44 -11.13
C GLU A 199 -27.95 -5.07 -11.21
N ALA A 200 -28.05 -6.39 -11.01
CA ALA A 200 -29.33 -7.10 -11.03
C ALA A 200 -30.29 -6.62 -9.94
N LEU A 201 -29.80 -6.36 -8.72
CA LEU A 201 -30.59 -5.75 -7.63
C LEU A 201 -30.99 -4.30 -7.94
N GLY A 202 -30.16 -3.56 -8.68
CA GLY A 202 -30.51 -2.23 -9.19
C GLY A 202 -31.64 -2.27 -10.21
N HIS A 203 -31.62 -3.25 -11.12
CA HIS A 203 -32.68 -3.42 -12.12
C HIS A 203 -34.01 -3.86 -11.50
N VAL A 204 -33.97 -4.72 -10.48
CA VAL A 204 -35.19 -5.18 -9.80
C VAL A 204 -35.88 -4.05 -9.03
N GLU A 205 -35.15 -3.01 -8.61
CA GLU A 205 -35.77 -1.84 -7.97
C GLU A 205 -36.73 -1.07 -8.91
N GLN A 206 -36.59 -1.23 -10.23
CA GLN A 206 -37.38 -0.51 -11.24
C GLN A 206 -38.75 -1.15 -11.53
N PHE A 207 -39.07 -2.31 -10.95
CA PHE A 207 -40.41 -2.90 -11.12
C PHE A 207 -41.44 -2.09 -10.33
N ASP A 208 -42.58 -1.77 -10.94
CA ASP A 208 -43.63 -0.92 -10.34
C ASP A 208 -44.09 -1.39 -8.95
N GLN A 209 -44.19 -2.72 -8.74
CA GLN A 209 -44.57 -3.31 -7.44
C GLN A 209 -43.50 -3.11 -6.35
N ILE A 210 -42.25 -2.88 -6.73
CA ILE A 210 -41.12 -2.63 -5.82
C ILE A 210 -40.90 -1.13 -5.65
N ASP A 211 -41.10 -0.36 -6.73
CA ASP A 211 -40.88 1.09 -6.74
C ASP A 211 -41.74 1.82 -5.68
N THR A 212 -42.91 1.26 -5.39
CA THR A 212 -43.88 1.81 -4.43
C THR A 212 -43.62 1.42 -2.96
N SER A 213 -42.74 0.45 -2.69
CA SER A 213 -42.45 -0.02 -1.32
C SER A 213 -41.11 0.50 -0.81
N LEU A 214 -41.17 1.49 0.10
CA LEU A 214 -39.97 2.06 0.73
C LEU A 214 -39.16 1.01 1.50
N GLN A 215 -39.84 0.05 2.15
CA GLN A 215 -39.18 -1.01 2.91
C GLN A 215 -38.38 -1.95 1.98
N VAL A 216 -38.95 -2.35 0.84
CA VAL A 216 -38.25 -3.20 -0.13
C VAL A 216 -37.07 -2.46 -0.74
N LYS A 217 -37.23 -1.17 -1.06
CA LYS A 217 -36.12 -0.31 -1.52
C LYS A 217 -34.98 -0.22 -0.51
N ALA A 218 -35.29 -0.07 0.77
CA ALA A 218 -34.28 -0.05 1.83
C ALA A 218 -33.51 -1.38 1.87
N PHE A 219 -34.20 -2.51 1.85
CA PHE A 219 -33.58 -3.85 1.82
C PHE A 219 -32.68 -4.06 0.59
N LEU A 220 -33.14 -3.64 -0.59
CA LEU A 220 -32.34 -3.71 -1.83
C LEU A 220 -31.10 -2.81 -1.77
N SER A 221 -31.26 -1.59 -1.26
CA SER A 221 -30.16 -0.63 -1.10
C SER A 221 -29.08 -1.15 -0.14
N GLU A 222 -29.50 -1.66 1.02
CA GLU A 222 -28.60 -2.26 2.01
C GLU A 222 -27.91 -3.52 1.46
N SER A 223 -28.64 -4.40 0.78
CA SER A 223 -28.07 -5.59 0.12
C SER A 223 -26.98 -5.21 -0.89
N ARG A 224 -27.19 -4.15 -1.68
CA ARG A 224 -26.16 -3.63 -2.59
C ARG A 224 -24.97 -3.02 -1.84
N ALA A 225 -25.20 -2.40 -0.68
CA ALA A 225 -24.12 -1.86 0.15
C ALA A 225 -23.20 -2.98 0.67
N TYR A 226 -23.76 -4.06 1.21
CA TYR A 226 -23.01 -5.25 1.64
C TYR A 226 -22.26 -5.89 0.47
N LEU A 227 -22.90 -6.08 -0.69
CA LEU A 227 -22.21 -6.59 -1.88
C LEU A 227 -21.08 -5.65 -2.34
N THR A 228 -21.25 -4.32 -2.23
CA THR A 228 -20.19 -3.36 -2.55
C THR A 228 -19.01 -3.50 -1.58
N GLU A 229 -19.28 -3.72 -0.30
CA GLU A 229 -18.25 -4.04 0.70
C GLU A 229 -17.54 -5.37 0.40
N MET A 230 -18.25 -6.39 -0.10
CA MET A 230 -17.61 -7.62 -0.57
C MET A 230 -16.65 -7.37 -1.73
N VAL A 231 -16.97 -6.48 -2.68
CA VAL A 231 -16.04 -6.10 -3.76
C VAL A 231 -14.75 -5.51 -3.18
N ARG A 232 -14.84 -4.69 -2.12
CA ARG A 232 -13.67 -4.12 -1.44
C ARG A 232 -12.87 -5.20 -0.71
N THR A 233 -13.54 -6.07 0.04
CA THR A 233 -12.93 -7.17 0.80
C THR A 233 -12.13 -8.13 -0.09
N VAL A 234 -12.64 -8.43 -1.30
CA VAL A 234 -11.94 -9.27 -2.28
C VAL A 234 -10.61 -8.67 -2.74
N ARG A 235 -10.46 -7.34 -2.72
CA ARG A 235 -9.22 -6.65 -3.13
C ARG A 235 -8.11 -6.73 -2.09
N VAL A 236 -8.45 -6.97 -0.82
CA VAL A 236 -7.48 -7.15 0.26
C VAL A 236 -6.74 -8.46 0.02
N ARG A 237 -5.45 -8.38 -0.29
CA ARG A 237 -4.67 -9.48 -0.83
C ARG A 237 -3.32 -9.58 -0.10
N PRO A 238 -2.89 -10.78 0.32
CA PRO A 238 -1.59 -10.94 0.98
C PRO A 238 -0.44 -10.53 0.05
N GLU A 239 -0.60 -10.65 -1.27
CA GLU A 239 0.41 -10.22 -2.24
C GLU A 239 0.69 -8.72 -2.17
N VAL A 240 -0.30 -7.90 -1.78
CA VAL A 240 -0.10 -6.46 -1.60
C VAL A 240 0.85 -6.21 -0.43
N MET A 241 0.75 -6.96 0.66
CA MET A 241 1.67 -6.84 1.78
C MET A 241 3.11 -7.10 1.33
N GLY A 242 3.32 -8.18 0.56
CA GLY A 242 4.63 -8.49 -0.01
C GLY A 242 5.17 -7.38 -0.94
N ILE A 243 4.30 -6.69 -1.69
CA ILE A 243 4.71 -5.52 -2.50
C ILE A 243 5.16 -4.37 -1.59
N ILE A 244 4.41 -4.07 -0.52
CA ILE A 244 4.76 -3.01 0.43
C ILE A 244 6.13 -3.33 1.06
N GLU A 245 6.32 -4.56 1.57
CA GLU A 245 7.59 -5.00 2.15
C GLU A 245 8.77 -4.89 1.18
N ALA A 246 8.61 -5.39 -0.04
CA ALA A 246 9.68 -5.37 -1.04
C ALA A 246 10.08 -3.95 -1.46
N VAL A 247 9.10 -3.04 -1.59
CA VAL A 247 9.33 -1.65 -1.95
C VAL A 247 9.91 -0.84 -0.78
N SER A 248 9.57 -1.21 0.46
CA SER A 248 10.05 -0.57 1.67
C SER A 248 11.45 -1.02 2.11
N ASP A 249 12.08 -1.97 1.41
CA ASP A 249 13.44 -2.43 1.71
C ASP A 249 14.42 -1.26 1.77
N LEU A 250 15.07 -1.11 2.93
CA LEU A 250 16.11 -0.11 3.18
C LEU A 250 17.48 -0.76 3.45
N SER A 251 17.62 -2.08 3.21
CA SER A 251 18.84 -2.81 3.57
C SER A 251 20.12 -2.29 2.92
N TYR A 252 20.00 -1.68 1.74
CA TYR A 252 21.10 -1.02 1.04
C TYR A 252 21.69 0.20 1.77
N ALA A 253 20.97 0.76 2.75
CA ALA A 253 21.35 2.00 3.42
C ALA A 253 22.02 1.78 4.79
N TRP A 254 22.20 0.54 5.25
CA TRP A 254 22.76 0.21 6.56
C TRP A 254 24.01 1.03 6.90
N GLU A 255 25.02 0.96 6.04
CA GLU A 255 26.28 1.68 6.25
C GLU A 255 26.15 3.20 6.05
N ILE A 256 25.17 3.64 5.26
CA ILE A 256 25.06 5.02 4.74
C ILE A 256 24.19 5.89 5.64
N ILE A 257 23.22 5.30 6.36
CA ILE A 257 22.27 6.06 7.17
C ILE A 257 22.97 6.87 8.28
N ASN A 258 24.10 6.36 8.78
CA ASN A 258 24.96 7.04 9.76
C ASN A 258 25.34 8.46 9.33
N ASP A 259 25.53 8.69 8.02
CA ASP A 259 25.91 9.99 7.46
C ASP A 259 24.81 11.05 7.66
N PHE A 260 23.55 10.61 7.84
CA PHE A 260 22.37 11.47 7.98
C PHE A 260 21.83 11.55 9.42
N MET A 261 22.39 10.76 10.36
CA MET A 261 21.93 10.72 11.75
C MET A 261 22.05 12.07 12.47
N SER A 262 23.08 12.85 12.16
CA SER A 262 23.27 14.20 12.73
C SER A 262 22.11 15.14 12.39
N ILE A 263 21.60 15.07 11.15
CA ILE A 263 20.45 15.84 10.67
C ILE A 263 19.18 15.39 11.38
N LEU A 264 18.99 14.06 11.50
CA LEU A 264 17.86 13.47 12.24
C LEU A 264 17.85 13.96 13.69
N HIS A 265 18.96 13.80 14.43
CA HIS A 265 19.09 14.25 15.82
C HIS A 265 18.82 15.75 16.00
N THR A 266 19.30 16.57 15.06
CA THR A 266 19.06 18.02 15.09
C THR A 266 17.58 18.35 14.93
N ARG A 267 16.85 17.62 14.06
CA ARG A 267 15.40 17.79 13.89
C ARG A 267 14.61 17.40 15.12
N VAL A 268 14.94 16.27 15.76
CA VAL A 268 14.27 15.85 17.00
C VAL A 268 14.40 16.91 18.08
N LYS A 269 15.61 17.46 18.25
CA LYS A 269 15.90 18.50 19.24
C LYS A 269 15.12 19.78 18.98
N ARG A 270 14.90 20.13 17.71
CA ARG A 270 14.20 21.36 17.32
C ARG A 270 12.69 21.21 17.39
N ASP A 271 12.16 20.05 17.06
CA ASP A 271 10.73 19.78 17.01
C ASP A 271 10.40 18.39 17.58
N PRO A 272 9.99 18.32 18.86
CA PRO A 272 9.58 17.07 19.49
C PRO A 272 8.36 16.40 18.83
N SER A 273 7.55 17.12 18.04
CA SER A 273 6.40 16.50 17.35
C SER A 273 6.84 15.53 16.23
N CYS A 274 8.08 15.66 15.76
CA CYS A 274 8.69 14.74 14.79
C CYS A 274 8.90 13.31 15.35
N VAL A 275 8.75 13.10 16.66
CA VAL A 275 8.95 11.79 17.32
C VAL A 275 8.08 10.69 16.72
N ILE A 276 6.86 11.00 16.28
CA ILE A 276 5.99 10.01 15.62
C ILE A 276 6.62 9.50 14.32
N LEU A 277 7.17 10.40 13.51
CA LEU A 277 7.82 10.05 12.24
C LEU A 277 9.12 9.26 12.47
N LEU A 278 9.85 9.60 13.54
CA LEU A 278 11.06 8.88 13.93
C LEU A 278 10.76 7.45 14.34
N ARG A 279 9.70 7.21 15.12
CA ARG A 279 9.30 5.84 15.49
C ARG A 279 9.12 4.96 14.25
N ALA A 280 8.43 5.46 13.23
CA ALA A 280 8.24 4.70 12.00
C ALA A 280 9.56 4.49 11.24
N LEU A 281 10.43 5.50 11.21
CA LEU A 281 11.78 5.35 10.65
C LEU A 281 12.60 4.31 11.41
N PHE A 282 12.59 4.29 12.74
CA PHE A 282 13.28 3.29 13.55
C PHE A 282 12.80 1.88 13.25
N LEU A 283 11.48 1.68 13.13
CA LEU A 283 10.93 0.39 12.72
C LEU A 283 11.37 -0.02 11.31
N LYS A 284 11.47 0.95 10.37
CA LYS A 284 12.03 0.71 9.04
C LYS A 284 13.52 0.36 9.10
N LEU A 285 14.32 1.03 9.93
CA LEU A 285 15.73 0.71 10.14
C LEU A 285 15.91 -0.66 10.79
N ALA A 286 15.06 -1.03 11.75
CA ALA A 286 15.09 -2.36 12.34
C ALA A 286 14.86 -3.46 11.30
N SER A 287 13.94 -3.23 10.34
CA SER A 287 13.64 -4.19 9.27
C SER A 287 14.78 -4.40 8.26
N ILE A 288 15.86 -3.59 8.30
CA ILE A 288 17.05 -3.77 7.44
C ILE A 288 17.67 -5.16 7.65
N LEU A 289 17.58 -5.70 8.86
CA LEU A 289 18.19 -6.98 9.22
C LEU A 289 17.36 -8.19 8.79
N ASP A 290 16.08 -8.01 8.47
CA ASP A 290 15.17 -9.13 8.20
C ASP A 290 15.67 -9.98 7.02
N VAL A 291 16.08 -9.34 5.92
CA VAL A 291 16.57 -10.03 4.71
C VAL A 291 17.92 -10.73 4.95
N PRO A 292 18.95 -10.06 5.51
CA PRO A 292 20.20 -10.72 5.91
C PRO A 292 19.98 -11.90 6.86
N LEU A 293 19.21 -11.72 7.93
CA LEU A 293 18.95 -12.77 8.93
C LEU A 293 18.21 -13.97 8.31
N THR A 294 17.22 -13.71 7.46
CA THR A 294 16.51 -14.76 6.71
C THR A 294 17.47 -15.58 5.85
N ARG A 295 18.43 -14.92 5.17
CA ARG A 295 19.43 -15.63 4.36
C ARG A 295 20.37 -16.47 5.21
N ILE A 296 20.85 -15.95 6.35
CA ILE A 296 21.72 -16.69 7.27
C ILE A 296 20.98 -17.92 7.83
N TYR A 297 19.70 -17.75 8.17
CA TYR A 297 18.84 -18.84 8.62
C TYR A 297 18.63 -19.90 7.53
N GLN A 298 18.37 -19.50 6.29
CA GLN A 298 18.24 -20.42 5.14
C GLN A 298 19.53 -21.21 4.87
N CYS A 299 20.69 -20.60 5.12
CA CYS A 299 21.99 -21.27 5.08
C CYS A 299 22.24 -22.22 6.25
N LYS A 300 21.31 -22.30 7.22
CA LYS A 300 21.42 -23.11 8.45
C LYS A 300 22.68 -22.79 9.27
N SER A 301 23.11 -21.53 9.26
CA SER A 301 24.24 -21.12 10.10
C SER A 301 23.87 -21.18 11.58
N SER A 302 24.82 -21.56 12.44
CA SER A 302 24.70 -21.45 13.89
C SER A 302 24.64 -20.00 14.39
N ASP A 303 25.09 -19.07 13.56
CA ASP A 303 25.38 -17.69 13.96
C ASP A 303 24.16 -16.77 13.80
N VAL A 304 22.99 -17.29 13.43
CA VAL A 304 21.77 -16.48 13.24
C VAL A 304 21.46 -15.67 14.49
N ILE A 305 21.54 -16.30 15.66
CA ILE A 305 21.20 -15.67 16.94
C ILE A 305 22.23 -14.60 17.31
N SER A 306 23.53 -14.93 17.24
CA SER A 306 24.59 -13.99 17.59
C SER A 306 24.63 -12.78 16.65
N VAL A 307 24.35 -12.98 15.36
CA VAL A 307 24.24 -11.88 14.37
C VAL A 307 23.01 -11.01 14.66
N ALA A 308 21.86 -11.62 14.98
CA ALA A 308 20.66 -10.87 15.34
C ALA A 308 20.87 -10.04 16.61
N GLU A 309 21.48 -10.60 17.64
CA GLU A 309 21.81 -9.90 18.90
C GLU A 309 22.75 -8.73 18.67
N TYR A 310 23.84 -8.94 17.90
CA TYR A 310 24.81 -7.89 17.58
C TYR A 310 24.14 -6.70 16.90
N TYR A 311 23.46 -6.94 15.78
CA TYR A 311 22.87 -5.85 15.01
C TYR A 311 21.63 -5.24 15.67
N SER A 312 20.90 -5.98 16.51
CA SER A 312 19.87 -5.39 17.37
C SER A 312 20.47 -4.39 18.35
N GLY A 313 21.69 -4.63 18.86
CA GLY A 313 22.43 -3.68 19.69
C GLY A 313 22.77 -2.41 18.93
N GLU A 314 23.32 -2.53 17.72
CA GLU A 314 23.66 -1.38 16.86
C GLU A 314 22.44 -0.51 16.53
N ILE A 315 21.25 -1.11 16.38
CA ILE A 315 20.02 -0.33 16.12
C ILE A 315 19.61 0.50 17.34
N VAL A 316 19.84 0.02 18.55
CA VAL A 316 19.53 0.76 19.78
C VAL A 316 20.35 2.04 19.86
N ASP A 317 21.58 2.05 19.34
CA ASP A 317 22.44 3.23 19.32
C ASP A 317 21.92 4.36 18.40
N TYR A 318 20.92 4.09 17.55
CA TYR A 318 20.26 5.13 16.76
C TYR A 318 19.22 5.96 17.54
N VAL A 319 18.80 5.51 18.73
CA VAL A 319 17.75 6.13 19.56
C VAL A 319 18.34 7.07 20.61
#